data_AF-A0A166VQT0-F1
#
_entry.id   AF-A0A166VQT0-F1
#
_cell.length_a   1.000
_cell.length_b   1.000
_cell.length_c   1.000
_cell.angle_alpha   90.00
_cell.angle_beta   90.00
_cell.angle_gamma   90.00
#
_symmetry.space_group_name_H-M   'P 1'
#
loop_
_entity.id
_entity.type
_entity.pdbx_description
1 polymer ?
#
loop_
_entity_poly.entity_id
_entity_poly.type
_entity_poly.pdbx_seq_one_letter_code
_entity_poly.pdbx_strand_id
1 'polypeptide(L)'
;MPVQNTTIEKQIQVLNQGFNSTPFHFTLAGISRNITRLPPATNPSMDARMAFWFKYRQGNYRSLNLYYISGFYGGQCTFPSMQAALESSADFFLDGCTMGADTTPGSSGLFGAGTTTIHEVGHWMGLLHTFHGGCSSEYGDFVADTPFESDAPSKLDQTFEECPVGRDSCPDLPGLDPIHNYMDYTSEVCRSEFTPGQIDRMKSIWALVRNVRTSSGVKS
;
A
#
# COMPACT_ATOMS: atom_id res chain seq x y z
N MET A 1 3.99 2.61 -22.86
CA MET A 1 3.04 3.71 -23.13
C MET A 1 2.48 4.22 -21.81
N PRO A 2 2.10 5.51 -21.69
CA PRO A 2 1.54 6.01 -20.44
C PRO A 2 0.20 5.33 -20.11
N VAL A 3 -0.04 5.01 -18.84
CA VAL A 3 -1.31 4.43 -18.34
C VAL A 3 -2.48 5.34 -18.73
N GLN A 4 -3.57 4.84 -19.29
CA GLN A 4 -4.69 5.66 -19.74
C GLN A 4 -5.54 6.21 -18.57
N ASN A 5 -6.26 7.31 -18.77
CA ASN A 5 -7.14 7.88 -17.72
C ASN A 5 -8.20 6.87 -17.28
N THR A 6 -8.80 6.17 -18.25
CA THR A 6 -9.78 5.10 -18.01
C THR A 6 -9.21 3.98 -17.15
N THR A 7 -7.94 3.64 -17.31
CA THR A 7 -7.24 2.67 -16.44
C THR A 7 -7.05 3.20 -15.02
N ILE A 8 -6.70 4.49 -14.86
CA ILE A 8 -6.58 5.11 -13.54
C ILE A 8 -7.94 5.16 -12.84
N GLU A 9 -9.02 5.53 -13.54
CA GLU A 9 -10.37 5.53 -13.00
C GLU A 9 -10.79 4.13 -12.53
N LYS A 10 -10.51 3.09 -13.33
CA LYS A 10 -10.71 1.69 -12.94
C LYS A 10 -9.88 1.30 -11.72
N GLN A 11 -8.63 1.76 -11.62
CA GLN A 11 -7.78 1.49 -10.47
C GLN A 11 -8.33 2.12 -9.18
N ILE A 12 -8.93 3.30 -9.24
CA ILE A 12 -9.63 3.91 -8.09
C ILE A 12 -10.89 3.12 -7.73
N GLN A 13 -11.59 2.54 -8.71
CA GLN A 13 -12.71 1.63 -8.45
C GLN A 13 -12.25 0.36 -7.73
N VAL A 14 -11.18 -0.29 -8.21
CA VAL A 14 -10.57 -1.47 -7.56
C VAL A 14 -10.12 -1.14 -6.13
N LEU A 15 -9.46 0.01 -5.93
CA LEU A 15 -9.06 0.47 -4.60
C LEU A 15 -10.26 0.61 -3.65
N ASN A 16 -11.33 1.27 -4.10
CA ASN A 16 -12.55 1.41 -3.30
C ASN A 16 -13.28 0.08 -3.07
N GLN A 17 -13.19 -0.87 -4.00
CA GLN A 17 -13.74 -2.22 -3.80
C GLN A 17 -13.00 -2.96 -2.69
N GLY A 18 -11.67 -2.94 -2.69
CA GLY A 18 -10.86 -3.57 -1.63
C GLY A 18 -11.05 -2.92 -0.26
N PHE A 19 -11.30 -1.61 -0.23
CA PHE A 19 -11.55 -0.87 1.01
C PHE A 19 -13.03 -0.78 1.40
N ASN A 20 -13.95 -1.47 0.70
CA ASN A 20 -15.40 -1.33 0.91
C ASN A 20 -15.87 -1.80 2.30
N SER A 21 -15.13 -2.70 2.96
CA SER A 21 -15.39 -3.12 4.35
C SER A 21 -14.88 -2.12 5.39
N THR A 22 -14.17 -1.08 4.97
CA THR A 22 -13.53 -0.07 5.82
C THR A 22 -14.31 1.24 5.78
N PRO A 23 -14.09 2.19 6.71
CA PRO A 23 -14.69 3.53 6.61
C PRO A 23 -13.97 4.45 5.61
N PHE A 24 -12.91 3.98 4.93
CA PHE A 24 -12.10 4.80 4.03
C PHE A 24 -12.64 4.73 2.61
N HIS A 25 -12.76 5.90 2.00
CA HIS A 25 -13.19 6.05 0.61
C HIS A 25 -12.25 7.01 -0.12
N PHE A 26 -11.89 6.66 -1.35
CA PHE A 26 -10.93 7.39 -2.16
C PHE A 26 -11.61 8.04 -3.35
N THR A 27 -11.44 9.36 -3.49
CA THR A 27 -11.95 10.13 -4.61
C THR A 27 -10.79 10.66 -5.43
N LEU A 28 -10.84 10.46 -6.75
CA LEU A 28 -9.82 10.96 -7.65
C LEU A 28 -9.84 12.50 -7.70
N ALA A 29 -8.79 13.13 -7.18
CA ALA A 29 -8.66 14.58 -7.16
C ALA A 29 -8.07 15.16 -8.46
N GLY A 30 -7.26 14.38 -9.18
CA GLY A 30 -6.62 14.82 -10.43
C GLY A 30 -5.64 13.78 -10.97
N ILE A 31 -5.22 13.97 -12.22
CA ILE A 31 -4.22 13.12 -12.89
C ILE A 31 -3.15 14.03 -13.48
N SER A 32 -1.89 13.80 -13.09
CA SER A 32 -0.72 14.45 -13.69
C SER A 32 0.02 13.47 -14.61
N ARG A 33 0.53 13.96 -15.75
CA ARG A 33 1.23 13.16 -16.77
C ARG A 33 2.55 13.82 -17.16
N ASN A 34 3.41 13.06 -17.84
CA ASN A 34 4.72 13.52 -18.33
C ASN A 34 5.58 14.14 -17.24
N ILE A 35 5.41 13.59 -16.04
CA ILE A 35 6.26 13.84 -14.90
C ILE A 35 7.68 13.41 -15.32
N THR A 36 8.66 14.31 -15.23
CA THR A 36 10.04 14.04 -15.66
C THR A 36 10.44 12.67 -15.13
N ARG A 37 10.68 11.72 -16.04
CA ARG A 37 10.90 10.31 -15.72
C ARG A 37 11.93 10.27 -14.59
N LEU A 38 11.61 9.64 -13.44
CA LEU A 38 12.68 9.13 -12.59
C LEU A 38 13.62 8.37 -13.54
N PRO A 39 14.94 8.65 -13.53
CA PRO A 39 15.86 7.99 -14.43
C PRO A 39 15.58 6.48 -14.45
N PRO A 40 15.49 5.86 -15.63
CA PRO A 40 15.10 4.47 -15.72
C PRO A 40 16.09 3.62 -14.93
N ALA A 41 15.57 2.80 -14.00
CA ALA A 41 16.16 1.59 -13.44
C ALA A 41 17.67 1.67 -13.11
N THR A 42 18.12 1.82 -11.88
CA THR A 42 17.88 0.99 -10.70
C THR A 42 18.34 1.84 -9.51
N ASN A 43 17.48 2.07 -8.51
CA ASN A 43 17.84 2.83 -7.31
C ASN A 43 18.27 4.30 -7.56
N PRO A 44 17.35 5.19 -7.99
CA PRO A 44 17.63 6.63 -8.05
C PRO A 44 18.16 7.11 -6.69
N SER A 45 19.14 8.04 -6.70
CA SER A 45 19.65 8.61 -5.45
C SER A 45 18.50 9.19 -4.62
N MET A 46 18.67 9.20 -3.30
CA MET A 46 17.66 9.77 -2.39
C MET A 46 17.30 11.21 -2.80
N ASP A 47 18.28 11.99 -3.27
CA ASP A 47 18.07 13.34 -3.77
C ASP A 47 17.21 13.40 -5.04
N ALA A 48 17.42 12.48 -6.00
CA ALA A 48 16.61 12.40 -7.20
C ALA A 48 15.16 11.97 -6.91
N ARG A 49 14.98 11.06 -5.94
CA ARG A 49 13.66 10.71 -5.39
C ARG A 49 13.03 11.93 -4.72
N MET A 50 13.71 12.56 -3.77
CA MET A 50 13.20 13.74 -3.07
C MET A 50 12.83 14.87 -4.03
N ALA A 51 13.66 15.19 -5.02
CA ALA A 51 13.38 16.25 -5.99
C ALA A 51 12.13 15.97 -6.84
N PHE A 52 11.90 14.72 -7.23
CA PHE A 52 10.68 14.33 -7.93
C PHE A 52 9.46 14.47 -7.01
N TRP A 53 9.50 13.87 -5.81
CA TRP A 53 8.37 13.85 -4.89
C TRP A 53 8.00 15.26 -4.41
N PHE A 54 9.01 16.08 -4.09
CA PHE A 54 8.84 17.48 -3.74
C PHE A 54 8.11 18.28 -4.83
N LYS A 55 8.42 18.01 -6.11
CA LYS A 55 7.82 18.75 -7.23
C LYS A 55 6.38 18.32 -7.54
N TYR A 56 6.05 17.04 -7.34
CA TYR A 56 4.82 16.45 -7.88
C TYR A 56 3.81 16.00 -6.84
N ARG A 57 4.16 15.96 -5.55
CA ARG A 57 3.20 15.75 -4.47
C ARG A 57 2.17 16.87 -4.48
N GLN A 58 0.90 16.49 -4.27
CA GLN A 58 -0.21 17.42 -4.17
C GLN A 58 -1.03 17.19 -2.90
N GLY A 59 -1.64 18.27 -2.42
CA GLY A 59 -2.50 18.24 -1.25
C GLY A 59 -1.76 18.22 0.08
N ASN A 60 -2.50 17.94 1.15
CA ASN A 60 -2.02 17.94 2.53
C ASN A 60 -1.74 16.49 2.98
N TYR A 61 -1.52 16.23 4.28
CA TYR A 61 -1.10 14.89 4.72
C TYR A 61 -2.22 13.84 4.68
N ARG A 62 -3.46 14.28 4.43
CA ARG A 62 -4.62 13.43 4.17
C ARG A 62 -4.75 13.05 2.69
N SER A 63 -3.97 13.67 1.80
CA SER A 63 -3.99 13.41 0.37
C SER A 63 -3.05 12.26 0.00
N LEU A 64 -3.63 11.17 -0.53
CA LEU A 64 -2.90 10.02 -1.05
C LEU A 64 -2.36 10.34 -2.46
N ASN A 65 -1.04 10.29 -2.61
CA ASN A 65 -0.36 10.47 -3.90
C ASN A 65 0.09 9.10 -4.45
N LEU A 66 -0.43 8.73 -5.63
CA LEU A 66 -0.17 7.47 -6.32
C LEU A 66 0.64 7.70 -7.60
N TYR A 67 1.81 7.09 -7.71
CA TYR A 67 2.71 7.23 -8.87
C TYR A 67 2.85 5.90 -9.60
N TYR A 68 2.33 5.82 -10.83
CA TYR A 68 2.47 4.63 -11.69
C TYR A 68 3.61 4.80 -12.68
N ILE A 69 4.64 3.95 -12.58
CA ILE A 69 5.89 4.07 -13.31
C ILE A 69 6.12 2.85 -14.19
N SER A 70 6.35 3.08 -15.48
CA SER A 70 6.68 2.01 -16.43
C SER A 70 8.04 1.39 -16.10
N GLY A 71 8.07 0.06 -15.90
CA GLY A 71 9.28 -0.69 -15.57
C GLY A 71 9.65 -0.71 -14.08
N PHE A 72 8.79 -0.18 -13.21
CA PHE A 72 8.87 -0.43 -11.77
C PHE A 72 8.16 -1.76 -11.46
N TYR A 73 8.79 -2.63 -10.67
CA TYR A 73 8.23 -3.94 -10.33
C TYR A 73 7.49 -3.86 -9.00
N GLY A 74 6.25 -4.34 -8.95
CA GLY A 74 5.44 -4.35 -7.73
C GLY A 74 5.06 -2.94 -7.25
N GLY A 75 5.07 -2.74 -5.94
CA GLY A 75 4.71 -1.49 -5.29
C GLY A 75 5.61 -1.15 -4.10
N GLN A 76 5.55 0.11 -3.67
CA GLN A 76 6.09 0.57 -2.40
C GLN A 76 5.35 1.82 -1.92
N CYS A 77 4.83 1.81 -0.69
CA CYS A 77 4.41 3.01 0.04
C CYS A 77 5.27 3.34 1.25
N THR A 78 5.22 4.61 1.64
CA THR A 78 5.69 5.07 2.94
C THR A 78 4.69 4.71 4.05
N PHE A 79 5.22 4.37 5.23
CA PHE A 79 4.42 4.30 6.45
C PHE A 79 4.06 5.70 6.97
N PRO A 80 2.94 5.84 7.69
CA PRO A 80 2.59 7.09 8.34
C PRO A 80 3.60 7.44 9.44
N SER A 81 3.99 8.72 9.54
CA SER A 81 4.93 9.21 10.55
C SER A 81 4.45 10.54 11.15
N MET A 82 4.70 10.73 12.45
CA MET A 82 4.40 11.99 13.14
C MET A 82 5.18 13.17 12.53
N GLN A 83 6.35 12.91 11.98
CA GLN A 83 7.16 13.94 11.33
C GLN A 83 6.52 14.41 10.02
N ALA A 84 5.93 13.51 9.24
CA ALA A 84 5.19 13.86 8.03
C ALA A 84 3.90 14.65 8.33
N ALA A 85 3.30 14.45 9.51
CA ALA A 85 2.13 15.22 9.95
C ALA A 85 2.40 16.73 10.14
N LEU A 86 3.67 17.16 10.17
CA LEU A 86 4.05 18.57 10.22
C LEU A 86 3.90 19.31 8.87
N GLU A 87 3.70 18.59 7.77
CA GLU A 87 3.54 19.12 6.40
C GLU A 87 4.68 20.00 5.88
N SER A 88 5.79 20.09 6.62
CA SER A 88 7.00 20.84 6.26
C SER A 88 8.26 19.97 6.27
N SER A 89 8.14 18.69 6.57
CA SER A 89 9.27 17.76 6.70
C SER A 89 9.59 17.02 5.41
N ALA A 90 10.79 16.47 5.30
CA ALA A 90 11.15 15.60 4.18
C ALA A 90 10.21 14.39 4.07
N ASP A 91 9.83 13.78 5.21
CA ASP A 91 8.88 12.67 5.27
C ASP A 91 7.53 13.03 4.64
N PHE A 92 7.03 14.25 4.86
CA PHE A 92 5.80 14.72 4.22
C PHE A 92 5.93 14.72 2.71
N PHE A 93 7.02 15.28 2.18
CA PHE A 93 7.23 15.36 0.73
C PHE A 93 7.41 13.97 0.10
N LEU A 94 8.02 13.04 0.83
CA LEU A 94 8.23 11.66 0.40
C LEU A 94 6.98 10.78 0.56
N ASP A 95 5.98 11.19 1.33
CA ASP A 95 4.77 10.40 1.57
C ASP A 95 4.01 10.11 0.27
N GLY A 96 3.60 8.85 0.12
CA GLY A 96 2.85 8.36 -1.02
C GLY A 96 3.28 6.96 -1.43
N CYS A 97 2.84 6.56 -2.62
CA CYS A 97 2.98 5.20 -3.13
C CYS A 97 3.48 5.20 -4.56
N THR A 98 4.43 4.31 -4.84
CA THR A 98 4.94 4.01 -6.18
C THR A 98 4.51 2.62 -6.59
N MET A 99 3.98 2.48 -7.80
CA MET A 99 3.59 1.18 -8.34
C MET A 99 4.13 1.04 -9.77
N GLY A 100 4.33 -0.20 -10.19
CA GLY A 100 4.49 -0.55 -11.60
C GLY A 100 3.27 -0.13 -12.41
N ALA A 101 3.49 0.45 -13.59
CA ALA A 101 2.37 0.76 -14.49
C ALA A 101 1.65 -0.52 -14.96
N ASP A 102 2.36 -1.65 -14.99
CA ASP A 102 1.88 -2.99 -15.30
C ASP A 102 1.11 -3.65 -14.15
N THR A 103 1.05 -3.02 -12.97
CA THR A 103 0.18 -3.47 -11.88
C THR A 103 -1.24 -2.91 -11.98
N THR A 104 -1.52 -2.09 -13.00
CA THR A 104 -2.83 -1.46 -13.16
C THR A 104 -3.85 -2.39 -13.84
N PRO A 105 -5.16 -2.24 -13.57
CA PRO A 105 -6.21 -3.09 -14.09
C PRO A 105 -6.19 -3.23 -15.62
N GLY A 106 -6.17 -4.49 -16.08
CA GLY A 106 -6.18 -4.83 -17.51
C GLY A 106 -4.79 -4.89 -18.15
N SER A 107 -3.73 -4.81 -17.36
CA SER A 107 -2.38 -5.14 -17.82
C SER A 107 -2.23 -6.66 -18.00
N SER A 108 -1.39 -7.09 -18.94
CA SER A 108 -1.21 -8.51 -19.30
C SER A 108 -0.18 -9.26 -18.44
N GLY A 109 0.28 -8.65 -17.35
CA GLY A 109 1.27 -9.23 -16.42
C GLY A 109 0.63 -9.90 -15.20
N LEU A 110 1.47 -10.51 -14.35
CA LEU A 110 1.06 -11.20 -13.11
C LEU A 110 0.32 -10.31 -12.10
N PHE A 111 0.42 -8.98 -12.25
CA PHE A 111 -0.15 -7.99 -11.34
C PHE A 111 -1.26 -7.15 -11.98
N GLY A 112 -1.90 -7.65 -13.05
CA GLY A 112 -2.86 -6.89 -13.85
C GLY A 112 -4.25 -6.68 -13.23
N ALA A 113 -4.51 -7.11 -11.98
CA ALA A 113 -5.81 -6.95 -11.31
C ALA A 113 -5.91 -5.63 -10.53
N GLY A 114 -4.79 -4.97 -10.22
CA GLY A 114 -4.77 -3.71 -9.47
C GLY A 114 -4.80 -3.89 -7.96
N THR A 115 -4.67 -5.11 -7.44
CA THR A 115 -4.69 -5.37 -5.98
C THR A 115 -3.38 -4.99 -5.31
N THR A 116 -2.29 -4.89 -6.08
CA THR A 116 -1.05 -4.26 -5.62
C THR A 116 -1.31 -2.87 -5.02
N THR A 117 -2.13 -2.03 -5.66
CA THR A 117 -2.46 -0.71 -5.09
C THR A 117 -3.21 -0.81 -3.76
N ILE A 118 -4.06 -1.83 -3.56
CA ILE A 118 -4.77 -2.04 -2.28
C ILE A 118 -3.77 -2.38 -1.18
N HIS A 119 -2.87 -3.32 -1.44
CA HIS A 119 -1.79 -3.73 -0.53
C HIS A 119 -0.93 -2.54 -0.11
N GLU A 120 -0.45 -1.80 -1.10
CA GLU A 120 0.38 -0.62 -0.91
C GLU A 120 -0.33 0.44 -0.06
N VAL A 121 -1.60 0.75 -0.36
CA VAL A 121 -2.37 1.70 0.45
C VAL A 121 -2.62 1.18 1.88
N GLY A 122 -2.64 -0.14 2.09
CA GLY A 122 -2.60 -0.74 3.43
C GLY A 122 -1.37 -0.30 4.24
N HIS A 123 -0.18 -0.32 3.64
CA HIS A 123 1.05 0.24 4.26
C HIS A 123 0.94 1.74 4.51
N TRP A 124 0.41 2.49 3.56
CA TRP A 124 0.18 3.93 3.73
C TRP A 124 -0.77 4.22 4.91
N MET A 125 -1.69 3.30 5.22
CA MET A 125 -2.57 3.34 6.39
C MET A 125 -1.97 2.72 7.66
N GLY A 126 -0.74 2.19 7.61
CA GLY A 126 0.00 1.71 8.77
C GLY A 126 -0.04 0.20 9.02
N LEU A 127 -0.51 -0.60 8.06
CA LEU A 127 -0.50 -2.07 8.15
C LEU A 127 0.86 -2.64 7.76
N LEU A 128 1.33 -3.63 8.50
CA LEU A 128 2.51 -4.41 8.14
C LEU A 128 2.11 -5.62 7.29
N HIS A 129 3.09 -6.30 6.70
CA HIS A 129 2.86 -7.62 6.12
C HIS A 129 2.41 -8.61 7.20
N THR A 130 1.57 -9.56 6.83
CA THR A 130 1.09 -10.66 7.71
C THR A 130 2.23 -11.50 8.28
N PHE A 131 3.26 -11.74 7.47
CA PHE A 131 4.49 -12.45 7.88
C PHE A 131 5.51 -11.58 8.63
N HIS A 132 5.16 -10.36 9.04
CA HIS A 132 6.05 -9.55 9.86
C HIS A 132 6.20 -10.17 11.25
N GLY A 133 7.41 -10.23 11.80
CA GLY A 133 7.68 -10.86 13.10
C GLY A 133 7.75 -12.40 13.08
N GLY A 134 7.28 -13.04 12.01
CA GLY A 134 7.35 -14.49 11.82
C GLY A 134 6.46 -15.26 12.80
N CYS A 135 6.84 -16.52 13.10
CA CYS A 135 6.13 -17.36 14.08
C CYS A 135 6.45 -17.00 15.53
N SER A 136 6.34 -15.72 15.91
CA SER A 136 6.55 -15.27 17.28
C SER A 136 5.25 -14.73 17.87
N SER A 137 4.72 -15.37 18.91
CA SER A 137 3.53 -14.86 19.60
C SER A 137 3.75 -13.51 20.30
N GLU A 138 5.01 -13.10 20.49
CA GLU A 138 5.39 -11.79 21.01
C GLU A 138 5.47 -10.72 19.90
N TYR A 139 5.83 -11.13 18.68
CA TYR A 139 6.10 -10.24 17.56
C TYR A 139 5.34 -10.71 16.31
N GLY A 140 4.42 -9.89 15.81
CA GLY A 140 3.66 -10.15 14.59
C GLY A 140 3.56 -8.89 13.73
N ASP A 141 2.47 -8.77 12.97
CA ASP A 141 2.10 -7.55 12.25
C ASP A 141 1.43 -6.49 13.17
N PHE A 142 1.37 -6.77 14.47
CA PHE A 142 0.70 -6.00 15.52
C PHE A 142 -0.80 -5.85 15.31
N VAL A 143 -1.42 -6.87 14.72
CA VAL A 143 -2.86 -7.06 14.64
C VAL A 143 -3.18 -8.43 15.23
N ALA A 144 -4.13 -8.50 16.16
CA ALA A 144 -4.35 -9.71 16.96
C ALA A 144 -5.17 -10.80 16.26
N ASP A 145 -5.94 -10.43 15.23
CA ASP A 145 -6.83 -11.33 14.48
C ASP A 145 -6.24 -11.77 13.14
N THR A 146 -5.00 -11.41 12.85
CA THR A 146 -4.19 -11.94 11.76
C THR A 146 -3.39 -13.15 12.28
N PRO A 147 -3.63 -14.38 11.76
CA PRO A 147 -2.78 -15.53 12.05
C PRO A 147 -1.31 -15.25 11.75
N PHE A 148 -0.42 -15.85 12.56
CA PHE A 148 1.02 -15.71 12.38
C PHE A 148 1.49 -16.46 11.15
N GLU A 149 2.50 -15.91 10.49
CA GLU A 149 3.03 -16.46 9.24
C GLU A 149 4.56 -16.29 9.23
N SER A 150 5.32 -17.34 8.90
CA SER A 150 6.79 -17.28 8.95
C SER A 150 7.39 -16.43 7.83
N ASP A 151 6.78 -16.47 6.66
CA ASP A 151 7.29 -15.82 5.45
C ASP A 151 6.23 -15.75 4.35
N ALA A 152 6.49 -14.91 3.33
CA ALA A 152 5.61 -14.77 2.18
C ALA A 152 5.42 -16.09 1.39
N PRO A 153 4.18 -16.45 1.01
CA PRO A 153 3.87 -17.67 0.28
C PRO A 153 4.28 -17.61 -1.20
N SER A 154 4.60 -16.42 -1.72
CA SER A 154 5.18 -16.22 -3.07
C SER A 154 6.45 -17.03 -3.34
N LYS A 155 7.06 -17.63 -2.32
CA LYS A 155 8.19 -18.55 -2.46
C LYS A 155 7.78 -19.97 -2.85
N LEU A 156 6.53 -20.36 -2.58
CA LEU A 156 6.01 -21.71 -2.81
C LEU A 156 5.33 -21.83 -4.17
N ASP A 157 4.63 -20.79 -4.60
CA ASP A 157 4.08 -20.69 -5.96
C ASP A 157 4.89 -19.70 -6.80
N GLN A 158 5.87 -20.22 -7.54
CA GLN A 158 6.69 -19.43 -8.47
C GLN A 158 5.90 -18.90 -9.67
N THR A 159 4.68 -19.43 -9.90
CA THR A 159 3.81 -19.00 -11.01
C THR A 159 2.91 -17.83 -10.61
N PHE A 160 2.68 -17.62 -9.30
CA PHE A 160 1.74 -16.63 -8.78
C PHE A 160 0.33 -16.80 -9.37
N GLU A 161 -0.10 -18.01 -9.68
CA GLU A 161 -1.40 -18.28 -10.31
C GLU A 161 -2.39 -18.93 -9.33
N GLU A 162 -1.90 -19.63 -8.30
CA GLU A 162 -2.73 -20.43 -7.41
C GLU A 162 -2.68 -19.95 -5.96
N CYS A 163 -3.79 -20.13 -5.24
CA CYS A 163 -3.84 -19.87 -3.81
C CYS A 163 -3.28 -21.07 -3.05
N PRO A 164 -2.33 -20.88 -2.13
CA PRO A 164 -1.74 -21.97 -1.35
C PRO A 164 -2.69 -22.39 -0.23
N VAL A 165 -3.82 -22.99 -0.61
CA VAL A 165 -4.88 -23.41 0.32
C VAL A 165 -4.33 -24.40 1.35
N GLY A 166 -4.62 -24.15 2.63
CA GLY A 166 -4.17 -25.00 3.73
C GLY A 166 -2.73 -24.77 4.17
N ARG A 167 -2.07 -23.72 3.66
CA ARG A 167 -0.72 -23.36 4.12
C ARG A 167 -0.75 -22.98 5.60
N ASP A 168 0.15 -23.60 6.34
CA ASP A 168 0.37 -23.38 7.77
C ASP A 168 1.88 -23.35 7.99
N SER A 169 2.43 -22.14 7.99
CA SER A 169 3.86 -21.92 8.16
C SER A 169 4.27 -21.82 9.64
N CYS A 170 3.29 -21.69 10.54
CA CYS A 170 3.45 -21.59 11.98
C CYS A 170 2.56 -22.61 12.73
N PRO A 171 2.77 -23.92 12.55
CA PRO A 171 1.84 -24.96 13.03
C PRO A 171 1.72 -25.08 14.55
N ASP A 172 2.67 -24.51 15.29
CA ASP A 172 2.63 -24.44 16.75
C ASP A 172 1.84 -23.21 17.26
N LEU A 173 1.32 -22.36 16.36
CA LEU A 173 0.50 -21.19 16.66
C LEU A 173 -0.92 -21.33 16.07
N PRO A 174 -1.93 -20.62 16.60
CA PRO A 174 -3.30 -20.77 16.12
C PRO A 174 -3.52 -20.17 14.72
N GLY A 175 -4.25 -20.91 13.88
CA GLY A 175 -4.73 -20.45 12.57
C GLY A 175 -3.91 -21.01 11.41
N LEU A 176 -4.44 -20.84 10.20
CA LEU A 176 -3.69 -21.06 8.96
C LEU A 176 -3.14 -19.72 8.48
N ASP A 177 -2.14 -19.75 7.60
CA ASP A 177 -1.59 -18.53 7.02
C ASP A 177 -2.71 -17.73 6.34
N PRO A 178 -2.71 -16.39 6.47
CA PRO A 178 -3.80 -15.54 6.01
C PRO A 178 -3.73 -15.27 4.50
N ILE A 179 -3.75 -16.33 3.68
CA ILE A 179 -3.51 -16.31 2.22
C ILE A 179 -4.46 -15.42 1.41
N HIS A 180 -5.57 -15.00 1.99
CA HIS A 180 -6.57 -14.10 1.37
C HIS A 180 -6.41 -12.64 1.79
N ASN A 181 -5.49 -12.34 2.69
CA ASN A 181 -5.29 -11.00 3.22
C ASN A 181 -4.59 -10.10 2.19
N TYR A 182 -5.04 -8.86 2.06
CA TYR A 182 -4.40 -7.90 1.17
C TYR A 182 -2.95 -7.60 1.54
N MET A 183 -2.55 -7.77 2.80
CA MET A 183 -1.16 -7.55 3.27
C MET A 183 -0.24 -8.76 3.10
N ASP A 184 -0.75 -9.85 2.52
CA ASP A 184 0.05 -11.00 2.09
C ASP A 184 0.64 -10.75 0.68
N TYR A 185 1.61 -11.57 0.30
CA TYR A 185 2.25 -11.67 -1.02
C TYR A 185 1.73 -12.86 -1.86
N THR A 186 0.60 -13.47 -1.49
CA THR A 186 -0.14 -14.37 -2.39
C THR A 186 -0.49 -13.70 -3.72
N SER A 187 -0.82 -14.53 -4.72
CA SER A 187 -1.30 -14.06 -6.01
C SER A 187 -2.43 -13.04 -5.87
N GLU A 188 -2.52 -12.09 -6.81
CA GLU A 188 -3.57 -11.08 -6.82
C GLU A 188 -4.98 -11.68 -6.81
N VAL A 189 -5.18 -12.88 -7.36
CA VAL A 189 -6.49 -13.56 -7.37
C VAL A 189 -6.90 -14.10 -6.00
N CYS A 190 -5.96 -14.26 -5.08
CA CYS A 190 -6.22 -14.81 -3.74
C CYS A 190 -6.64 -13.72 -2.76
N ARG A 191 -6.13 -12.51 -2.93
CA ARG A 191 -6.27 -11.42 -1.96
C ARG A 191 -7.63 -10.74 -2.10
N SER A 192 -8.38 -10.72 -1.00
CA SER A 192 -9.77 -10.26 -0.99
C SER A 192 -10.20 -9.52 0.28
N GLU A 193 -9.37 -9.48 1.33
CA GLU A 193 -9.82 -8.93 2.62
C GLU A 193 -8.75 -8.21 3.45
N PHE A 194 -9.25 -7.32 4.32
CA PHE A 194 -8.58 -6.88 5.53
C PHE A 194 -9.33 -7.45 6.73
N THR A 195 -8.63 -7.81 7.81
CA THR A 195 -9.28 -8.24 9.05
C THR A 195 -9.93 -7.07 9.79
N PRO A 196 -10.92 -7.31 10.66
CA PRO A 196 -11.45 -6.29 11.57
C PRO A 196 -10.35 -5.55 12.37
N GLY A 197 -9.35 -6.26 12.87
CA GLY A 197 -8.22 -5.69 13.60
C GLY A 197 -7.32 -4.80 12.73
N GLN A 198 -7.08 -5.18 11.47
CA GLN A 198 -6.38 -4.32 10.51
C GLN A 198 -7.18 -3.04 10.26
N ILE A 199 -8.50 -3.14 10.10
CA ILE A 199 -9.38 -1.97 9.93
C ILE A 199 -9.30 -1.02 11.14
N ASP A 200 -9.31 -1.55 12.36
CA ASP A 200 -9.21 -0.75 13.57
C ASP A 200 -7.82 -0.11 13.76
N ARG A 201 -6.76 -0.81 13.36
CA ARG A 201 -5.41 -0.24 13.28
C ARG A 201 -5.36 0.93 12.30
N MET A 202 -5.90 0.77 11.09
CA MET A 202 -5.95 1.84 10.09
C MET A 202 -6.71 3.08 10.62
N LYS A 203 -7.86 2.88 11.28
CA LYS A 203 -8.61 3.99 11.93
C LYS A 203 -7.76 4.71 12.98
N SER A 204 -7.08 3.95 13.83
CA SER A 204 -6.26 4.49 14.93
C SER A 204 -5.10 5.32 14.39
N ILE A 205 -4.35 4.77 13.43
CA ILE A 205 -3.23 5.46 12.77
C ILE A 205 -3.71 6.69 12.00
N TRP A 206 -4.83 6.59 11.29
CA TRP A 206 -5.44 7.73 10.61
C TRP A 206 -5.74 8.87 11.58
N ALA A 207 -6.39 8.57 12.71
CA ALA A 207 -6.73 9.57 13.73
C ALA A 207 -5.49 10.19 14.39
N LEU A 208 -4.47 9.38 14.68
CA LEU A 208 -3.26 9.79 15.39
C LEU A 208 -2.29 10.59 14.54
N VAL A 209 -2.15 10.25 13.25
CA VAL A 209 -1.00 10.69 12.44
C VAL A 209 -1.44 11.42 11.17
N ARG A 210 -2.45 10.91 10.45
CA ARG A 210 -2.88 11.51 9.16
C ARG A 210 -3.92 12.62 9.30
N ASN A 211 -4.81 12.53 10.30
CA ASN A 211 -5.89 13.47 10.54
C ASN A 211 -5.65 14.32 11.81
N VAL A 212 -4.40 14.68 12.05
CA VAL A 212 -4.05 15.58 13.15
C VAL A 212 -4.57 16.97 12.81
N ARG A 213 -5.37 17.54 13.70
CA ARG A 213 -5.72 18.96 13.62
C ARG A 213 -4.51 19.77 14.08
N THR A 214 -3.78 20.36 13.15
CA THR A 214 -2.77 21.36 13.50
C THR A 214 -3.47 22.56 14.13
N SER A 215 -3.05 22.94 15.34
CA SER A 215 -3.61 24.06 16.12
C SER A 215 -3.21 25.44 15.58
N SER A 216 -2.90 25.58 14.30
CA SER A 216 -2.55 26.86 13.64
C SER A 216 -3.79 27.61 13.15
N GLY A 217 -4.77 27.74 14.05
CA GLY A 217 -6.01 28.49 13.86
C GLY A 217 -6.18 29.63 14.86
N VAL A 218 -5.13 30.37 15.21
CA VAL A 218 -5.29 31.69 15.82
C VAL A 218 -5.53 32.68 14.68
N LYS A 219 -6.80 32.94 14.39
CA LYS A 219 -7.21 34.18 13.73
C LYS A 219 -7.29 35.25 14.82
N SER A 220 -6.42 36.26 14.75
CA SER A 220 -6.66 37.62 15.24
C SER A 220 -6.13 38.59 14.21
#